data_AF-A0A0P7HUW1-F1
#
_entry.id   AF-A0A0P7HUW1-F1
#
_cell.length_a   1.000
_cell.length_b   1.000
_cell.length_c   1.000
_cell.angle_alpha   90.00
_cell.angle_beta   90.00
_cell.angle_gamma   90.00
#
_symmetry.space_group_name_H-M   'P 1'
#
loop_
_entity.id
_entity.type
_entity.pdbx_description
1 polymer ?
#
loop_
_entity_poly.entity_id
_entity_poly.type
_entity_poly.pdbx_seq_one_letter_code
_entity_poly.pdbx_strand_id
1 'polypeptide(L)'
;MPTEFEGETATTLREAAGEFGTVTGRPRRVGWLDLPMLRHATRVNGYTGITLGHLDALAALDDLQVCTAYELDGERIETPPPSAEAWARCVPQYERFDSWADQDWQAVADRGYEALPETAKAYTEFVSDDLGVPVYAIGVGPDREATIVCENPIVEATTAPTSKR
;
A
#
# COMPACT_ATOMS: atom_id res chain seq x y z
N MET A 1 -11.98 11.83 -3.58
CA MET A 1 -11.11 11.22 -2.55
C MET A 1 -9.94 12.17 -2.42
N PRO A 2 -9.45 12.48 -1.21
CA PRO A 2 -8.44 13.51 -1.03
C PRO A 2 -7.17 13.27 -1.86
N THR A 3 -6.74 12.01 -1.99
CA THR A 3 -5.46 11.64 -2.64
C THR A 3 -5.56 11.30 -4.13
N GLU A 4 -6.72 11.51 -4.75
CA GLU A 4 -6.95 11.11 -6.15
C GLU A 4 -6.09 11.89 -7.14
N PHE A 5 -5.57 11.18 -8.14
CA PHE A 5 -4.87 11.78 -9.27
C PHE A 5 -5.83 12.24 -10.36
N GLU A 6 -5.42 13.31 -11.02
CA GLU A 6 -6.02 13.78 -12.26
C GLU A 6 -4.97 13.79 -13.39
N GLY A 7 -5.42 13.87 -14.63
CA GLY A 7 -4.55 14.05 -15.78
C GLY A 7 -3.61 12.87 -16.08
N GLU A 8 -2.38 13.21 -16.48
CA GLU A 8 -1.39 12.27 -17.01
C GLU A 8 -0.92 11.24 -15.97
N THR A 9 -0.61 11.69 -14.75
CA THR A 9 -0.18 10.79 -13.65
C THR A 9 -1.21 9.70 -13.36
N ALA A 10 -2.50 10.05 -13.42
CA ALA A 10 -3.58 9.09 -13.25
C ALA A 10 -3.62 8.05 -14.38
N THR A 11 -3.34 8.47 -15.62
CA THR A 11 -3.28 7.57 -16.78
C THR A 11 -2.07 6.64 -16.67
N THR A 12 -0.88 7.18 -16.41
CA THR A 12 0.36 6.40 -16.24
C THR A 12 0.19 5.30 -15.19
N LEU A 13 -0.29 5.65 -13.99
CA LEU A 13 -0.46 4.65 -12.94
C LEU A 13 -1.54 3.60 -13.29
N ARG A 14 -2.65 4.00 -13.93
CA ARG A 14 -3.68 3.03 -14.34
C ARG A 14 -3.16 2.02 -15.35
N GLU A 15 -2.38 2.49 -16.32
CA GLU A 15 -1.78 1.64 -17.35
C GLU A 15 -0.76 0.69 -16.73
N ALA A 16 0.12 1.19 -15.86
CA ALA A 16 1.10 0.37 -15.16
C ALA A 16 0.45 -0.69 -14.24
N ALA A 17 -0.58 -0.32 -13.47
CA ALA A 17 -1.24 -1.22 -12.51
C ALA A 17 -2.38 -2.07 -13.12
N GLY A 18 -2.77 -1.83 -14.37
CA GLY A 18 -3.90 -2.52 -15.00
C GLY A 18 -5.26 -2.14 -14.39
N GLU A 19 -5.42 -0.90 -13.91
CA GLU A 19 -6.57 -0.47 -13.11
C GLU A 19 -7.82 -0.09 -13.94
N PHE A 20 -8.33 -1.09 -14.64
CA PHE A 20 -9.53 -1.01 -15.47
C PHE A 20 -10.57 -2.06 -15.06
N GLY A 21 -11.85 -1.72 -15.19
CA GLY A 21 -12.92 -2.68 -14.99
C GLY A 21 -12.84 -3.81 -16.03
N THR A 22 -12.78 -5.06 -15.58
CA THR A 22 -12.57 -6.24 -16.45
C THR A 22 -13.66 -6.42 -17.53
N VAL A 23 -14.90 -6.04 -17.23
CA VAL A 23 -16.03 -6.16 -18.18
C VAL A 23 -16.21 -4.89 -19.00
N THR A 24 -16.16 -3.73 -18.35
CA THR A 24 -16.54 -2.45 -18.96
C THR A 24 -15.36 -1.70 -19.58
N GLY A 25 -14.12 -2.08 -19.25
CA GLY A 25 -12.91 -1.34 -19.59
C GLY A 25 -12.82 0.05 -18.94
N ARG A 26 -13.72 0.39 -18.00
CA ARG A 26 -13.75 1.73 -17.41
C ARG A 26 -12.53 1.93 -16.51
N PRO A 27 -11.78 3.05 -16.64
CA PRO A 27 -10.67 3.36 -15.75
C PRO A 27 -11.16 3.55 -14.31
N ARG A 28 -10.46 2.96 -13.34
CA ARG A 28 -10.73 3.20 -11.92
C ARG A 28 -10.11 4.50 -11.45
N ARG A 29 -10.65 5.08 -10.38
CA ARG A 29 -10.02 6.23 -9.72
C ARG A 29 -8.78 5.73 -9.01
N VAL A 30 -7.65 6.41 -9.19
CA VAL A 30 -6.35 6.06 -8.60
C VAL A 30 -5.80 7.28 -7.86
N GLY A 31 -4.91 7.06 -6.91
CA GLY A 31 -4.36 8.12 -6.07
C GLY A 31 -3.23 7.61 -5.18
N TRP A 32 -2.64 8.51 -4.40
CA TRP A 32 -1.63 8.14 -3.42
C TRP A 32 -2.21 7.28 -2.30
N LEU A 33 -1.34 6.46 -1.71
CA LEU A 33 -1.64 5.69 -0.51
C LEU A 33 -2.05 6.63 0.63
N ASP A 34 -3.14 6.27 1.33
CA ASP A 34 -3.84 7.14 2.28
C ASP A 34 -3.77 6.56 3.70
N LEU A 35 -2.80 7.02 4.49
CA LEU A 35 -2.60 6.54 5.86
C LEU A 35 -3.76 6.89 6.80
N PRO A 36 -4.38 8.08 6.78
CA PRO A 36 -5.58 8.32 7.59
C PRO A 36 -6.66 7.25 7.41
N MET A 37 -6.92 6.84 6.16
CA MET A 37 -7.86 5.77 5.88
C MET A 37 -7.34 4.40 6.34
N LEU A 38 -6.07 4.08 6.11
CA LEU A 38 -5.48 2.81 6.54
C LEU A 38 -5.38 2.67 8.06
N ARG A 39 -5.09 3.74 8.80
CA ARG A 39 -5.14 3.77 10.28
C ARG A 39 -6.54 3.50 10.79
N HIS A 40 -7.56 4.08 10.13
CA HIS A 40 -8.95 3.78 10.45
C HIS A 40 -9.25 2.30 10.20
N ALA A 41 -8.91 1.76 9.03
CA ALA A 41 -9.12 0.36 8.68
C ALA A 41 -8.41 -0.60 9.64
N THR A 42 -7.15 -0.33 9.98
CA THR A 42 -6.32 -1.10 10.92
C THR A 42 -6.97 -1.15 12.29
N ARG A 43 -7.43 0.01 12.80
CA ARG A 43 -8.09 0.10 14.11
C ARG A 43 -9.42 -0.63 14.17
N VAL A 44 -10.27 -0.51 13.15
CA VAL A 44 -11.63 -1.10 13.19
C VAL A 44 -11.62 -2.61 12.94
N ASN A 45 -10.64 -3.12 12.19
CA ASN A 45 -10.54 -4.54 11.87
C ASN A 45 -9.53 -5.29 12.75
N GLY A 46 -8.66 -4.59 13.48
CA GLY A 46 -7.61 -5.21 14.28
C GLY A 46 -6.59 -5.95 13.44
N TYR A 47 -6.08 -5.33 12.37
CA TYR A 47 -5.06 -5.95 11.53
C TYR A 47 -3.83 -6.31 12.36
N THR A 48 -3.28 -7.50 12.13
CA THR A 48 -2.03 -7.97 12.74
C THR A 48 -0.84 -7.85 11.80
N GLY A 49 -1.10 -7.50 10.55
CA GLY A 49 -0.14 -7.30 9.47
C GLY A 49 -0.86 -6.91 8.18
N ILE A 50 -0.11 -6.42 7.21
CA ILE A 50 -0.61 -5.94 5.92
C ILE A 50 0.07 -6.65 4.76
N THR A 51 -0.57 -6.62 3.59
CA THR A 51 0.05 -6.98 2.32
C THR A 51 0.00 -5.78 1.40
N LEU A 52 1.14 -5.40 0.83
CA LEU A 52 1.24 -4.26 -0.10
C LEU A 52 1.32 -4.81 -1.53
N GLY A 53 0.33 -4.52 -2.37
CA GLY A 53 0.35 -4.90 -3.78
C GLY A 53 0.81 -3.76 -4.69
N HIS A 54 1.03 -4.07 -5.97
CA HIS A 54 1.33 -3.09 -7.03
C HIS A 54 2.60 -2.25 -6.77
N LEU A 55 3.58 -2.78 -6.05
CA LEU A 55 4.82 -2.05 -5.80
C LEU A 55 5.62 -1.82 -7.10
N ASP A 56 5.49 -2.75 -8.04
CA ASP A 56 6.03 -2.67 -9.40
C ASP A 56 5.44 -1.49 -10.18
N ALA A 57 4.12 -1.30 -10.12
CA ALA A 57 3.44 -0.24 -10.86
C ALA A 57 3.83 1.17 -10.40
N LEU A 58 4.27 1.33 -9.15
CA LEU A 58 4.76 2.62 -8.63
C LEU A 58 6.08 3.06 -9.28
N ALA A 59 6.86 2.14 -9.87
CA ALA A 59 8.09 2.46 -10.60
C ALA A 59 7.86 3.30 -11.86
N ALA A 60 6.60 3.39 -12.33
CA ALA A 60 6.20 4.23 -13.45
C ALA A 60 6.09 5.73 -13.09
N LEU A 61 6.26 6.09 -11.81
CA LEU A 61 6.15 7.46 -11.32
C LEU A 61 7.53 7.98 -10.90
N ASP A 62 7.87 9.22 -11.25
CA ASP A 62 9.20 9.80 -10.93
C ASP A 62 9.35 10.17 -9.45
N ASP A 63 8.26 10.55 -8.80
CA ASP A 63 8.19 10.90 -7.38
C ASP A 63 7.05 10.13 -6.73
N LEU A 64 7.25 9.66 -5.50
CA LEU A 64 6.24 8.94 -4.74
C LEU A 64 5.80 9.76 -3.53
N GLN A 65 4.51 9.66 -3.20
CA GLN A 65 3.96 10.32 -2.03
C GLN A 65 3.03 9.39 -1.25
N VAL A 66 3.00 9.61 0.06
CA VAL A 66 2.05 8.96 0.97
C VAL A 66 1.33 10.05 1.74
N CYS A 67 -0.01 10.02 1.72
CA CYS A 67 -0.81 10.94 2.52
C CYS A 67 -0.73 10.52 3.98
N THR A 68 -0.14 11.35 4.84
CA THR A 68 0.06 11.08 6.27
C THR A 68 -1.03 11.69 7.14
N ALA A 69 -1.70 12.74 6.66
CA ALA A 69 -2.77 13.44 7.36
C ALA A 69 -3.65 14.20 6.36
N TYR A 70 -4.78 14.68 6.83
CA TYR A 70 -5.56 15.69 6.14
C TYR A 70 -5.48 17.00 6.90
N GLU A 71 -5.62 18.10 6.18
CA GLU A 71 -6.05 19.38 6.73
C GLU A 71 -7.54 19.56 6.45
N LEU A 72 -8.33 19.82 7.49
CA LEU A 72 -9.76 20.10 7.38
C LEU A 72 -10.06 21.38 8.14
N ASP A 73 -10.54 22.40 7.42
CA ASP A 73 -10.94 23.69 7.98
C ASP A 73 -9.81 24.34 8.85
N GLY A 74 -8.54 24.15 8.44
CA GLY A 74 -7.34 24.66 9.12
C GLY A 74 -6.77 23.76 10.21
N GLU A 75 -7.40 22.63 10.51
CA GLU A 75 -6.93 21.68 11.52
C GLU A 75 -6.34 20.42 10.88
N ARG A 76 -5.17 19.98 11.39
CA ARG A 76 -4.58 18.70 11.00
C ARG A 76 -5.33 17.56 11.67
N ILE A 77 -5.80 16.60 10.87
CA ILE A 77 -6.46 15.38 11.33
C ILE A 77 -5.78 14.13 10.73
N GLU A 78 -5.71 13.06 11.52
CA GLU A 78 -5.01 11.82 11.14
C GLU A 78 -5.95 10.63 10.92
N THR A 79 -7.25 10.91 10.91
CA THR A 79 -8.31 9.94 10.61
C THR A 79 -9.37 10.58 9.71
N PRO A 80 -10.04 9.81 8.85
CA PRO A 80 -11.13 10.33 8.03
C PRO A 80 -12.24 10.93 8.90
N PRO A 81 -12.80 12.08 8.51
CA PRO A 81 -13.93 12.67 9.21
C PRO A 81 -15.19 11.80 9.02
N PRO A 82 -16.21 11.96 9.90
CA PRO A 82 -17.37 11.08 9.90
C PRO A 82 -18.34 11.29 8.74
N SER A 83 -18.25 12.41 8.00
CA SER A 83 -19.15 12.72 6.90
C SER A 83 -18.43 12.86 5.56
N ALA A 84 -19.11 12.48 4.49
CA ALA A 84 -18.59 12.60 3.13
C ALA A 84 -18.35 14.07 2.74
N GLU A 85 -19.19 15.00 3.21
CA GLU A 85 -19.04 16.43 2.95
C GLU A 85 -17.78 17.01 3.61
N ALA A 86 -17.43 16.55 4.82
CA ALA A 86 -16.18 16.93 5.46
C ALA A 86 -14.97 16.28 4.76
N TRP A 87 -15.10 15.02 4.37
CA TRP A 87 -14.03 14.31 3.67
C TRP A 87 -13.72 14.93 2.31
N ALA A 88 -14.74 15.44 1.59
CA ALA A 88 -14.56 16.15 0.33
C ALA A 88 -13.83 17.50 0.46
N ARG A 89 -13.77 18.10 1.66
CA ARG A 89 -13.01 19.34 1.92
C ARG A 89 -11.59 19.08 2.43
N CYS A 90 -11.24 17.83 2.71
CA CYS A 90 -9.93 17.48 3.24
C CYS A 90 -8.84 17.76 2.20
N VAL A 91 -7.81 18.51 2.59
CA VAL A 91 -6.59 18.71 1.80
C VAL A 91 -5.54 17.71 2.30
N PRO A 92 -5.06 16.78 1.45
CA PRO A 92 -4.08 15.79 1.86
C PRO A 92 -2.71 16.42 2.16
N GLN A 93 -2.04 15.91 3.17
CA GLN A 93 -0.68 16.28 3.56
C GLN A 93 0.24 15.08 3.31
N TYR A 94 1.33 15.30 2.58
CA TYR A 94 2.14 14.22 2.01
C TYR A 94 3.54 14.14 2.62
N GLU A 95 3.99 12.91 2.85
CA GLU A 95 5.41 12.58 2.93
C GLU A 95 5.90 12.18 1.53
N ARG A 96 7.13 12.55 1.16
CA ARG A 96 7.71 12.30 -0.17
C ARG A 96 8.78 11.23 -0.09
N PHE A 97 8.84 10.39 -1.12
CA PHE A 97 9.80 9.32 -1.26
C PHE A 97 10.44 9.41 -2.65
N ASP A 98 11.74 9.13 -2.69
CA ASP A 98 12.42 8.88 -3.95
C ASP A 98 11.81 7.63 -4.59
N SER A 99 11.59 7.68 -5.90
CA SER A 99 11.10 6.53 -6.65
C SER A 99 12.20 5.47 -6.83
N TRP A 100 11.85 4.41 -7.57
CA TRP A 100 12.77 3.36 -8.00
C TRP A 100 12.58 3.09 -9.48
N ALA A 101 13.65 2.62 -10.12
CA ALA A 101 13.61 2.25 -11.53
C ALA A 101 12.79 0.97 -11.74
N ASP A 102 12.11 0.90 -12.87
CA ASP A 102 11.51 -0.33 -13.36
C ASP A 102 12.59 -1.40 -13.64
N GLN A 103 12.25 -2.66 -13.39
CA GLN A 103 13.21 -3.77 -13.41
C GLN A 103 12.49 -5.12 -13.59
N ASP A 104 13.26 -6.21 -13.65
CA ASP A 104 12.70 -7.56 -13.68
C ASP A 104 12.13 -7.94 -12.31
N TRP A 105 10.87 -7.58 -12.10
CA TRP A 105 10.15 -7.80 -10.85
C TRP A 105 9.95 -9.28 -10.52
N GLN A 106 9.87 -10.16 -11.53
CA GLN A 106 9.80 -11.60 -11.27
C GLN A 106 11.13 -12.09 -10.70
N ALA A 107 12.26 -11.67 -11.26
CA ALA A 107 13.56 -12.00 -10.70
C ALA A 107 13.79 -11.40 -9.30
N VAL A 108 13.17 -10.25 -8.99
CA VAL A 108 13.16 -9.68 -7.63
C VAL A 108 12.33 -10.57 -6.70
N ALA A 109 11.12 -10.98 -7.11
CA ALA A 109 10.27 -11.88 -6.33
C ALA A 109 10.97 -13.20 -6.00
N ASP A 110 11.62 -13.82 -7.00
CA ASP A 110 12.36 -15.08 -6.84
C ASP A 110 13.54 -14.96 -5.86
N ARG A 111 14.16 -13.78 -5.75
CA ARG A 111 15.27 -13.50 -4.81
C ARG A 111 14.80 -12.98 -3.45
N GLY A 112 13.52 -12.61 -3.32
CA GLY A 112 12.90 -12.16 -2.07
C GLY A 112 13.20 -10.71 -1.68
N TYR A 113 12.86 -10.38 -0.43
CA TYR A 113 12.84 -9.00 0.08
C TYR A 113 14.16 -8.25 -0.09
N GLU A 114 15.29 -8.92 0.11
CA GLU A 114 16.61 -8.28 0.00
C GLU A 114 16.94 -7.79 -1.40
N ALA A 115 16.28 -8.32 -2.44
CA ALA A 115 16.45 -7.89 -3.81
C ALA A 115 15.62 -6.64 -4.17
N LEU A 116 14.77 -6.14 -3.27
CA LEU A 116 14.05 -4.89 -3.48
C LEU A 116 15.02 -3.70 -3.50
N PRO A 117 14.73 -2.65 -4.30
CA PRO A 117 15.42 -1.37 -4.19
C PRO A 117 15.30 -0.81 -2.77
N GLU A 118 16.36 -0.19 -2.26
CA GLU A 118 16.37 0.38 -0.90
C GLU A 118 15.27 1.45 -0.71
N THR A 119 14.96 2.24 -1.75
CA THR A 119 13.85 3.22 -1.70
C THR A 119 12.49 2.54 -1.61
N ALA A 120 12.32 1.36 -2.24
CA ALA A 120 11.11 0.56 -2.14
C ALA A 120 10.96 -0.08 -0.76
N LYS A 121 12.07 -0.59 -0.18
CA LYS A 121 12.08 -1.07 1.21
C LYS A 121 11.66 0.05 2.17
N ALA A 122 12.29 1.22 2.08
CA ALA A 122 11.97 2.38 2.91
C ALA A 122 10.50 2.82 2.79
N TYR A 123 9.93 2.79 1.58
CA TYR A 123 8.51 3.05 1.38
C TYR A 123 7.61 2.05 2.12
N THR A 124 7.91 0.74 2.00
CA THR A 124 7.13 -0.31 2.66
C THR A 124 7.27 -0.27 4.19
N GLU A 125 8.47 -0.02 4.69
CA GLU A 125 8.77 0.13 6.11
C GLU A 125 8.06 1.34 6.70
N PHE A 126 8.08 2.48 6.01
CA PHE A 126 7.34 3.67 6.44
C PHE A 126 5.85 3.40 6.66
N VAL A 127 5.21 2.70 5.72
CA VAL A 127 3.79 2.33 5.85
C VAL A 127 3.57 1.35 7.00
N SER A 128 4.46 0.36 7.16
CA SER A 128 4.40 -0.62 8.25
C SER A 128 4.52 0.04 9.63
N ASP A 129 5.50 0.93 9.77
CA ASP A 129 5.81 1.64 11.01
C ASP A 129 4.67 2.58 11.40
N ASP A 130 4.09 3.30 10.45
CA ASP A 130 2.95 4.19 10.69
C ASP A 130 1.71 3.43 11.18
N LEU A 131 1.46 2.26 10.62
CA LEU A 131 0.31 1.42 10.98
C LEU A 131 0.59 0.58 12.23
N GLY A 132 1.84 0.45 12.67
CA GLY A 132 2.25 -0.35 13.82
C GLY A 132 2.02 -1.85 13.63
N VAL A 133 2.03 -2.32 12.37
CA VAL A 133 1.80 -3.73 12.01
C VAL A 133 2.79 -4.14 10.91
N PRO A 134 3.31 -5.39 10.93
CA PRO A 134 4.29 -5.87 9.95
C PRO A 134 3.72 -5.98 8.54
N VAL A 135 4.59 -5.90 7.53
CA VAL A 135 4.29 -6.32 6.16
C VAL A 135 4.49 -7.83 6.05
N TYR A 136 3.42 -8.57 5.75
CA TYR A 136 3.46 -10.02 5.54
C TYR A 136 3.90 -10.39 4.13
N ALA A 137 3.44 -9.64 3.13
CA ALA A 137 3.79 -9.90 1.74
C ALA A 137 3.75 -8.63 0.89
N ILE A 138 4.55 -8.65 -0.18
CA ILE A 138 4.65 -7.58 -1.16
C ILE A 138 4.39 -8.16 -2.55
N GLY A 139 3.38 -7.66 -3.25
CA GLY A 139 3.10 -7.99 -4.64
C GLY A 139 3.88 -7.05 -5.58
N VAL A 140 4.62 -7.66 -6.50
CA VAL A 140 5.44 -6.97 -7.52
C VAL A 140 5.03 -7.39 -8.95
N GLY A 141 3.79 -7.84 -9.12
CA GLY A 141 3.22 -8.20 -10.40
C GLY A 141 1.85 -8.86 -10.26
N PRO A 142 1.17 -9.16 -11.38
CA PRO A 142 -0.17 -9.73 -11.39
C PRO A 142 -0.21 -11.24 -11.08
N ASP A 143 0.90 -11.94 -11.31
CA ASP A 143 1.00 -13.39 -11.12
C ASP A 143 1.21 -13.76 -9.65
N ARG A 144 0.77 -14.96 -9.26
CA ARG A 144 0.89 -15.45 -7.88
C ARG A 144 2.36 -15.54 -7.44
N GLU A 145 3.21 -15.96 -8.36
CA GLU A 145 4.65 -16.11 -8.16
C GLU A 145 5.37 -14.76 -8.08
N ALA A 146 4.74 -13.66 -8.52
CA ALA A 146 5.24 -12.29 -8.37
C ALA A 146 4.90 -11.70 -6.98
N THR A 147 5.08 -12.51 -5.94
CA THR A 147 4.83 -12.13 -4.54
C THR A 147 6.01 -12.47 -3.66
N ILE A 148 6.53 -11.48 -2.94
CA ILE A 148 7.56 -11.63 -1.92
C ILE A 148 6.89 -11.88 -0.57
N VAL A 149 7.13 -13.04 0.04
CA VAL A 149 6.67 -13.33 1.40
C VAL A 149 7.71 -12.83 2.39
N CYS A 150 7.32 -11.87 3.23
CA CYS A 150 8.17 -11.27 4.26
C CYS A 150 8.01 -11.99 5.60
N GLU A 151 6.77 -12.32 5.96
CA GLU A 151 6.44 -13.07 7.17
C GLU A 151 5.22 -13.97 6.92
N ASN A 152 5.23 -15.19 7.46
CA ASN A 152 4.10 -16.10 7.35
C ASN A 152 3.13 -15.87 8.53
N PRO A 153 1.90 -15.38 8.29
CA PRO A 153 0.93 -15.10 9.36
C PRO A 153 0.33 -16.35 9.98
N ILE A 154 0.52 -17.52 9.37
CA ILE A 154 0.01 -18.79 9.88
C ILE A 154 1.11 -19.41 10.74
N VAL A 155 0.98 -19.24 12.06
CA VAL A 155 1.73 -20.05 13.03
C VAL A 155 1.20 -21.48 12.93
N GLU A 156 2.02 -22.43 12.46
CA GLU A 156 1.66 -23.84 12.58
C GLU A 156 1.46 -24.14 14.07
N ALA A 157 0.26 -24.58 14.45
CA ALA A 157 -0.03 -24.98 15.81
C ALA A 157 0.97 -26.09 16.20
N THR A 158 1.95 -25.74 17.02
CA THR A 158 2.84 -26.73 17.62
C THR A 158 1.94 -27.68 18.40
N THR A 159 1.89 -28.94 17.99
CA THR A 159 1.14 -29.98 18.69
C THR A 159 1.70 -30.06 20.12
N ALA A 160 0.94 -29.53 21.08
CA ALA A 160 1.28 -29.71 22.48
C ALA A 160 1.32 -31.23 22.77
N PRO A 161 2.39 -31.76 23.40
CA PRO A 161 2.48 -33.18 23.67
C PRO A 161 1.32 -33.57 24.58
N THR A 162 0.47 -34.49 24.09
CA THR A 162 -0.63 -35.05 24.87
C THR A 162 -0.05 -35.85 26.03
N SER A 163 0.08 -35.21 27.19
CA SER A 163 0.36 -35.87 28.47
C SER A 163 -0.81 -36.80 28.79
N LYS A 164 -0.68 -38.09 28.47
CA LYS A 164 -1.58 -39.14 28.97
C LYS A 164 -1.39 -39.26 30.48
N ARG A 165 -2.45 -38.98 31.25
CA ARG A 165 -2.61 -39.44 32.62
C ARG A 165 -2.98 -40.91 32.63
#